data_AF-A0A2P7ULJ1-F1
#
_entry.id   AF-A0A2P7ULJ1-F1
#
_cell.length_a   1.000
_cell.length_b   1.000
_cell.length_c   1.000
_cell.angle_alpha   90.00
_cell.angle_beta   90.00
_cell.angle_gamma   90.00
#
_symmetry.space_group_name_H-M   'P 1'
#
loop_
_entity.id
_entity.type
_entity.pdbx_description
1 polymer ?
#
loop_
_entity_poly.entity_id
_entity_poly.type
_entity_poly.pdbx_seq_one_letter_code
_entity_poly.pdbx_strand_id
1 'polypeptide(L)'
;MKKSIIAMLFALSALLVSSNAMGAVTGEGAVRLATTSNYYGISGDLTIPSDFYVSNDDSYIAFYLGFADTCEGGISYKPSTGWNKFLNCGKNDPRSHKTLRLSSQPSSGEIINLKLVNNLDDTATLYVNGYESFRVPVSNKGTLTKPTTVKMVHSTLDHQDKNKYSNAAFSNVSVQTANGSYVAFPSNLTPAYAWQYQDFTTIIKNPLKTSLKAGK
;
A
#
# COMPACT_ATOMS: atom_id res chain seq x y z
N MET A 1 74.46 17.04 -7.53
CA MET A 1 74.04 17.86 -8.70
C MET A 1 72.65 17.39 -9.09
N LYS A 2 71.56 17.96 -8.58
CA LYS A 2 70.88 19.20 -9.02
C LYS A 2 70.78 19.33 -10.54
N LYS A 3 69.60 19.09 -11.10
CA LYS A 3 68.84 20.10 -11.87
C LYS A 3 67.34 19.92 -11.60
N SER A 4 66.79 20.89 -10.89
CA SER A 4 65.37 21.29 -10.90
C SER A 4 65.03 21.95 -12.24
N ILE A 5 63.74 21.93 -12.64
CA ILE A 5 63.00 22.99 -13.38
C ILE A 5 61.51 22.57 -13.33
N ILE A 6 60.74 23.11 -12.37
CA ILE A 6 59.80 24.24 -12.45
C ILE A 6 58.36 23.79 -12.78
N ALA A 7 57.50 24.01 -11.79
CA ALA A 7 56.05 23.93 -11.88
C ALA A 7 55.48 25.08 -12.71
N MET A 8 54.37 24.83 -13.40
CA MET A 8 53.43 25.90 -13.75
C MET A 8 52.01 25.42 -13.45
N LEU A 9 51.40 26.09 -12.47
CA LEU A 9 49.98 26.09 -12.20
C LEU A 9 49.22 26.58 -13.44
N PHE A 10 48.12 25.91 -13.77
CA PHE A 10 46.89 26.63 -14.11
C PHE A 10 45.74 26.02 -13.31
N ALA A 11 45.25 26.83 -12.39
CA ALA A 11 43.98 26.64 -11.71
C ALA A 11 42.86 26.74 -12.76
N LEU A 12 41.94 25.77 -12.75
CA LEU A 12 40.58 26.02 -13.22
C LEU A 12 39.63 25.58 -12.12
N SER A 13 39.32 26.59 -11.29
CA SER A 13 38.10 26.79 -10.53
C SER A 13 37.09 25.64 -10.53
N ALA A 14 36.93 25.05 -9.34
CA ALA A 14 35.68 24.44 -8.93
C ALA A 14 34.51 25.41 -9.21
N LEU A 15 33.60 25.01 -10.09
CA LEU A 15 32.20 25.36 -9.93
C LEU A 15 31.52 24.17 -9.26
N LEU A 16 31.47 24.26 -7.94
CA LEU A 16 30.36 23.71 -7.16
C LEU A 16 29.08 24.31 -7.75
N VAL A 17 28.46 23.60 -8.68
CA VAL A 17 27.00 23.64 -8.75
C VAL A 17 26.57 22.56 -7.78
N SER A 18 26.41 22.98 -6.53
CA SER A 18 25.45 22.33 -5.65
C SER A 18 24.11 22.40 -6.38
N SER A 19 23.80 21.36 -7.16
CA SER A 19 22.40 21.01 -7.32
C SER A 19 21.94 20.71 -5.90
N ASN A 20 21.31 21.72 -5.31
CA ASN A 20 20.43 21.52 -4.20
C ASN A 20 19.48 20.42 -4.67
N ALA A 21 19.74 19.18 -4.25
CA ALA A 21 18.70 18.19 -4.19
C ALA A 21 17.69 18.80 -3.22
N MET A 22 16.73 19.53 -3.77
CA MET A 22 15.50 19.87 -3.10
C MET A 22 15.07 18.58 -2.42
N GLY A 23 14.99 18.60 -1.09
CA GLY A 23 14.71 17.41 -0.30
C GLY A 23 13.55 16.66 -0.94
N ALA A 24 13.72 15.35 -1.11
CA ALA A 24 12.64 14.50 -1.60
C ALA A 24 11.44 14.75 -0.68
N VAL A 25 10.44 15.45 -1.20
CA VAL A 25 9.16 15.61 -0.54
C VAL A 25 8.57 14.21 -0.56
N THR A 26 8.63 13.52 0.57
CA THR A 26 7.99 12.22 0.72
C THR A 26 6.51 12.46 0.91
N GLY A 27 5.74 12.32 -0.16
CA GLY A 27 4.29 12.33 -0.13
C GLY A 27 3.77 10.95 0.26
N GLU A 28 3.61 10.67 1.55
CA GLU A 28 2.79 9.54 1.98
C GLU A 28 1.33 9.98 2.04
N GLY A 29 0.44 9.21 1.42
CA GLY A 29 -0.98 9.51 1.40
C GLY A 29 -1.81 8.24 1.45
N ALA A 30 -2.89 8.27 2.21
CA ALA A 30 -3.86 7.18 2.19
C ALA A 30 -5.29 7.66 2.41
N VAL A 31 -6.23 6.97 1.79
CA VAL A 31 -7.65 7.02 2.15
C VAL A 31 -8.09 5.65 2.61
N ARG A 32 -8.79 5.62 3.74
CA ARG A 32 -9.27 4.38 4.35
C ARG A 32 -10.74 4.47 4.74
N LEU A 33 -11.41 3.32 4.69
CA LEU A 33 -12.74 3.13 5.25
C LEU A 33 -12.65 1.97 6.24
N ALA A 34 -13.00 2.23 7.50
CA ALA A 34 -12.87 1.28 8.60
C ALA A 34 -14.21 1.08 9.31
N THR A 35 -14.48 -0.15 9.72
CA THR A 35 -15.66 -0.46 10.54
C THR A 35 -15.47 0.03 11.97
N THR A 36 -16.58 0.29 12.66
CA THR A 36 -16.61 0.51 14.12
C THR A 36 -16.86 -0.79 14.88
N SER A 37 -17.50 -1.78 14.24
CA SER A 37 -17.71 -3.12 14.79
C SER A 37 -16.55 -4.07 14.46
N ASN A 38 -16.43 -5.12 15.26
CA ASN A 38 -15.40 -6.14 15.13
C ASN A 38 -15.85 -7.31 14.26
N TYR A 39 -14.96 -7.79 13.40
CA TYR A 39 -15.19 -8.89 12.47
C TYR A 39 -14.01 -9.86 12.45
N TYR A 40 -14.24 -11.05 11.88
CA TYR A 40 -13.28 -12.15 11.79
C TYR A 40 -12.49 -12.15 10.47
N GLY A 41 -12.92 -11.35 9.51
CA GLY A 41 -12.34 -11.32 8.18
C GLY A 41 -13.05 -10.29 7.30
N ILE A 42 -12.45 -10.02 6.16
CA ILE A 42 -12.95 -9.09 5.15
C ILE A 42 -12.59 -9.65 3.77
N SER A 43 -13.50 -9.50 2.81
CA SER A 43 -13.33 -9.89 1.41
C SER A 43 -13.88 -8.79 0.52
N GLY A 44 -13.26 -8.53 -0.62
CA GLY A 44 -13.76 -7.56 -1.58
C GLY A 44 -13.08 -7.66 -2.94
N ASP A 45 -13.78 -7.16 -3.94
CA ASP A 45 -13.30 -7.11 -5.32
C ASP A 45 -12.64 -5.76 -5.56
N LEU A 46 -11.35 -5.79 -5.90
CA LEU A 46 -10.55 -4.65 -6.27
C LEU A 46 -10.49 -4.53 -7.79
N THR A 47 -10.98 -3.41 -8.32
CA THR A 47 -10.68 -2.99 -9.69
C THR A 47 -9.28 -2.39 -9.73
N ILE A 48 -8.39 -3.01 -10.49
CA ILE A 48 -7.04 -2.49 -10.76
C ILE A 48 -7.17 -1.15 -11.50
N PRO A 49 -6.35 -0.14 -11.16
CA PRO A 49 -6.44 1.16 -11.81
C PRO A 49 -6.39 1.05 -13.35
N SER A 50 -7.21 1.85 -14.03
CA SER A 50 -7.28 1.84 -15.50
C SER A 50 -6.05 2.49 -16.16
N ASP A 51 -5.43 3.42 -15.45
CA ASP A 51 -4.16 4.07 -15.78
C ASP A 51 -3.42 4.30 -14.47
N PHE A 52 -2.11 4.12 -14.46
CA PHE A 52 -1.27 4.38 -13.28
C PHE A 52 0.19 4.58 -13.67
N TYR A 53 0.90 5.33 -12.84
CA TYR A 53 2.33 5.54 -12.92
C TYR A 53 2.90 5.64 -11.51
N VAL A 54 4.04 4.98 -11.29
CA VAL A 54 4.82 5.05 -10.05
C VAL A 54 6.22 5.50 -10.41
N SER A 55 6.74 6.49 -9.69
CA SER A 55 7.90 7.27 -10.11
C SER A 55 9.23 6.50 -10.07
N ASN A 56 9.42 5.64 -9.08
CA ASN A 56 10.62 4.81 -8.88
C ASN A 56 10.33 3.64 -7.91
N ASP A 57 11.34 2.83 -7.62
CA ASP A 57 11.21 1.64 -6.75
C ASP A 57 11.12 1.92 -5.25
N ASP A 58 11.47 3.14 -4.83
CA ASP A 58 11.25 3.62 -3.47
C ASP A 58 9.77 4.05 -3.28
N SER A 59 9.08 4.34 -4.39
CA SER A 59 7.67 4.73 -4.41
C SER A 59 6.74 3.53 -4.65
N TYR A 60 5.48 3.67 -4.26
CA TYR A 60 4.44 2.68 -4.56
C TYR A 60 3.04 3.26 -4.55
N ILE A 61 2.12 2.53 -5.17
CA ILE A 61 0.68 2.57 -4.88
C ILE A 61 0.26 1.22 -4.31
N ALA A 62 -0.64 1.21 -3.34
CA ALA A 62 -1.10 -0.01 -2.69
C ALA A 62 -2.60 0.01 -2.40
N PHE A 63 -3.21 -1.17 -2.47
CA PHE A 63 -4.63 -1.41 -2.27
C PHE A 63 -4.77 -2.65 -1.39
N TYR A 64 -5.35 -2.49 -0.21
CA TYR A 64 -5.29 -3.55 0.78
C TYR A 64 -6.44 -3.52 1.79
N LEU A 65 -6.59 -4.66 2.45
CA LEU A 65 -7.49 -4.88 3.56
C LEU A 65 -6.66 -4.89 4.85
N GLY A 66 -7.28 -4.59 5.99
CA GLY A 66 -6.57 -4.60 7.26
C GLY A 66 -7.42 -4.93 8.48
N PHE A 67 -6.75 -5.40 9.52
CA PHE A 67 -7.26 -5.62 10.88
C PHE A 67 -6.73 -4.53 11.80
N ALA A 68 -7.57 -3.53 12.09
CA ALA A 68 -7.17 -2.31 12.76
C ALA A 68 -5.83 -1.80 12.18
N ASP A 69 -4.80 -1.59 13.01
CA ASP A 69 -3.44 -1.29 12.57
C ASP A 69 -2.47 -2.47 12.85
N THR A 70 -3.01 -3.67 13.08
CA THR A 70 -2.26 -4.88 13.45
C THR A 70 -1.73 -5.64 12.24
N CYS A 71 -2.58 -5.89 11.25
CA CYS A 71 -2.23 -6.60 10.02
C CYS A 71 -2.85 -5.93 8.80
N GLU A 72 -2.10 -5.83 7.73
CA GLU A 72 -2.50 -5.25 6.46
C GLU A 72 -2.04 -6.15 5.31
N GLY A 73 -2.95 -6.51 4.41
CA GLY A 73 -2.65 -7.43 3.31
C GLY A 73 -3.43 -7.09 2.06
N GLY A 74 -2.76 -7.18 0.92
CA GLY A 74 -3.32 -6.81 -0.38
C GLY A 74 -2.26 -6.82 -1.46
N ILE A 75 -2.35 -5.85 -2.38
CA ILE A 75 -1.41 -5.71 -3.50
C ILE A 75 -0.81 -4.31 -3.57
N SER A 76 0.41 -4.23 -4.07
CA SER A 76 1.11 -2.98 -4.35
C SER A 76 1.81 -3.03 -5.70
N TYR A 77 1.97 -1.88 -6.35
CA TYR A 77 2.73 -1.77 -7.60
C TYR A 77 4.05 -1.05 -7.35
N LYS A 78 5.13 -1.62 -7.91
CA LYS A 78 6.45 -1.00 -8.02
C LYS A 78 7.01 -1.20 -9.43
N PRO A 79 7.75 -0.25 -10.01
CA PRO A 79 8.24 -0.36 -11.39
C PRO A 79 9.07 -1.62 -11.69
N SER A 80 10.03 -1.97 -10.83
CA SER A 80 10.94 -3.12 -11.04
C SER A 80 10.26 -4.48 -10.99
N THR A 81 9.17 -4.60 -10.23
CA THR A 81 8.55 -5.90 -9.92
C THR A 81 7.11 -6.01 -10.41
N GLY A 82 6.50 -4.91 -10.84
CA GLY A 82 5.08 -4.85 -11.16
C GLY A 82 4.20 -4.94 -9.92
N TRP A 83 3.07 -5.63 -10.07
CA TRP A 83 2.16 -5.93 -8.97
C TRP A 83 2.72 -7.04 -8.08
N ASN A 84 2.79 -6.74 -6.79
CA ASN A 84 3.19 -7.62 -5.72
C ASN A 84 2.00 -7.86 -4.80
N LYS A 85 1.90 -9.08 -4.28
CA LYS A 85 1.07 -9.37 -3.10
C LYS A 85 1.90 -9.19 -1.85
N PHE A 86 1.28 -8.71 -0.78
CA PHE A 86 1.95 -8.54 0.50
C PHE A 86 1.01 -8.84 1.67
N LEU A 87 1.58 -9.30 2.77
CA LEU A 87 0.93 -9.38 4.07
C LEU A 87 1.92 -8.90 5.14
N ASN A 88 1.56 -7.85 5.87
CA ASN A 88 2.36 -7.22 6.90
C ASN A 88 1.59 -7.17 8.22
N CYS A 89 2.10 -7.86 9.23
CA CYS A 89 1.55 -7.95 10.57
C CYS A 89 2.52 -7.42 11.65
N GLY A 90 3.42 -6.52 11.25
CA GLY A 90 4.38 -5.85 12.11
C GLY A 90 5.78 -5.79 11.49
N LYS A 91 6.50 -4.71 11.83
CA LYS A 91 7.81 -4.38 11.24
C LYS A 91 9.00 -5.01 11.99
N ASN A 92 8.78 -5.51 13.20
CA ASN A 92 9.86 -5.94 14.10
C ASN A 92 10.17 -7.44 14.01
N ASP A 93 9.30 -8.25 13.39
CA ASP A 93 9.54 -9.67 13.16
C ASP A 93 9.52 -9.94 11.64
N PRO A 94 10.64 -10.36 11.03
CA PRO A 94 10.70 -10.70 9.61
C PRO A 94 9.68 -11.78 9.19
N ARG A 95 9.22 -12.63 10.12
CA ARG A 95 8.20 -13.65 9.84
C ARG A 95 6.81 -13.05 9.71
N SER A 96 6.57 -11.89 10.31
CA SER A 96 5.31 -11.14 10.27
C SER A 96 5.14 -10.34 8.98
N HIS A 97 6.10 -10.38 8.07
CA HIS A 97 6.03 -9.66 6.80
C HIS A 97 6.40 -10.59 5.65
N LYS A 98 5.56 -10.62 4.62
CA LYS A 98 5.85 -11.28 3.34
C LYS A 98 5.43 -10.39 2.19
N THR A 99 6.26 -10.36 1.15
CA THR A 99 5.99 -9.71 -0.13
C THR A 99 6.51 -10.62 -1.23
N LEU A 100 5.73 -10.80 -2.29
CA LEU A 100 6.17 -11.47 -3.52
C LEU A 100 5.46 -10.87 -4.73
N ARG A 101 6.13 -10.87 -5.87
CA ARG A 101 5.52 -10.55 -7.16
C ARG A 101 4.34 -11.50 -7.43
N LEU A 102 3.25 -10.98 -7.98
CA LEU A 102 2.15 -11.81 -8.48
C LEU A 102 2.63 -12.65 -9.67
N SER A 103 2.31 -13.95 -9.66
CA SER A 103 2.66 -14.87 -10.74
C SER A 103 2.01 -14.49 -12.07
N SER A 104 0.78 -13.98 -12.02
CA SER A 104 0.10 -13.31 -13.14
C SER A 104 -0.05 -11.84 -12.82
N GLN A 105 0.37 -10.97 -13.73
CA GLN A 105 0.22 -9.52 -13.59
C GLN A 105 -1.17 -9.12 -14.09
N PRO A 106 -2.03 -8.54 -13.24
CA PRO A 106 -3.35 -8.15 -13.68
C PRO A 106 -3.27 -6.97 -14.66
N SER A 107 -4.20 -6.96 -15.60
CA SER A 107 -4.34 -5.88 -16.58
C SER A 107 -5.03 -4.66 -15.96
N SER A 108 -4.85 -3.49 -16.56
CA SER A 108 -5.59 -2.28 -16.18
C SER A 108 -7.10 -2.52 -16.22
N GLY A 109 -7.82 -2.14 -15.16
CA GLY A 109 -9.26 -2.36 -15.04
C GLY A 109 -9.69 -3.80 -14.72
N GLU A 110 -8.76 -4.75 -14.64
CA GLU A 110 -9.06 -6.11 -14.20
C GLU A 110 -9.59 -6.11 -12.76
N ILE A 111 -10.49 -7.04 -12.45
CA ILE A 111 -11.00 -7.23 -11.10
C ILE A 111 -10.24 -8.40 -10.46
N ILE A 112 -9.65 -8.14 -9.30
CA ILE A 112 -9.06 -9.17 -8.44
C ILE A 112 -9.85 -9.27 -7.14
N ASN A 113 -10.01 -10.47 -6.61
CA ASN A 113 -10.58 -10.66 -5.28
C ASN A 113 -9.46 -10.67 -4.22
N LEU A 114 -9.62 -9.86 -3.18
CA LEU A 114 -8.78 -9.87 -1.99
C LEU A 114 -9.60 -10.34 -0.81
N LYS A 115 -9.03 -11.23 0.01
CA LYS A 115 -9.64 -11.66 1.27
C LYS A 115 -8.58 -11.78 2.36
N LEU A 116 -8.88 -11.22 3.53
CA LEU A 116 -8.04 -11.26 4.71
C LEU A 116 -8.80 -11.91 5.87
N VAL A 117 -8.20 -12.92 6.50
CA VAL A 117 -8.80 -13.71 7.58
C VAL A 117 -7.98 -13.58 8.85
N ASN A 118 -8.64 -13.31 9.97
CA ASN A 118 -8.08 -13.39 11.31
C ASN A 118 -8.31 -14.82 11.82
N ASN A 119 -7.24 -15.58 11.97
CA ASN A 119 -7.33 -17.00 12.34
C ASN A 119 -7.56 -17.22 13.84
N LEU A 120 -7.64 -16.14 14.63
CA LEU A 120 -7.85 -16.15 16.08
C LEU A 120 -6.74 -16.85 16.89
N ASP A 121 -5.59 -17.08 16.27
CA ASP A 121 -4.42 -17.76 16.82
C ASP A 121 -3.15 -16.91 16.69
N ASP A 122 -3.31 -15.57 16.67
CA ASP A 122 -2.23 -14.62 16.40
C ASP A 122 -1.64 -14.74 14.99
N THR A 123 -2.38 -15.31 14.05
CA THR A 123 -2.01 -15.30 12.62
C THR A 123 -3.09 -14.67 11.75
N ALA A 124 -2.66 -14.10 10.63
CA ALA A 124 -3.55 -13.65 9.57
C ALA A 124 -3.25 -14.41 8.27
N THR A 125 -4.29 -14.65 7.48
CA THR A 125 -4.16 -15.28 6.15
C THR A 125 -4.70 -14.36 5.07
N LEU A 126 -3.88 -14.08 4.05
CA LEU A 126 -4.27 -13.38 2.84
C LEU A 126 -4.58 -14.38 1.74
N TYR A 127 -5.71 -14.16 1.06
CA TYR A 127 -6.09 -14.82 -0.18
C TYR A 127 -6.14 -13.79 -1.31
N VAL A 128 -5.66 -14.19 -2.49
CA VAL A 128 -5.73 -13.41 -3.73
C VAL A 128 -6.36 -14.30 -4.80
N ASN A 129 -7.46 -13.85 -5.40
CA ASN A 129 -8.27 -14.62 -6.35
C ASN A 129 -8.65 -16.01 -5.83
N GLY A 130 -9.03 -16.09 -4.55
CA GLY A 130 -9.45 -17.33 -3.88
C GLY A 130 -8.31 -18.27 -3.45
N TYR A 131 -7.06 -18.02 -3.86
CA TYR A 131 -5.91 -18.83 -3.46
C TYR A 131 -5.21 -18.26 -2.23
N GLU A 132 -4.88 -19.13 -1.28
CA GLU A 132 -4.04 -18.74 -0.13
C GLU A 132 -2.70 -18.24 -0.64
N SER A 133 -2.39 -16.99 -0.29
CA SER A 133 -1.15 -16.34 -0.68
C SER A 133 -0.11 -16.40 0.41
N PHE A 134 -0.49 -15.96 1.63
CA PHE A 134 0.39 -15.96 2.79
C PHE A 134 -0.43 -16.23 4.05
N ARG A 135 0.18 -16.95 4.98
CA ARG A 135 -0.17 -16.95 6.40
C ARG A 135 1.04 -16.50 7.20
N VAL A 136 0.88 -15.48 8.04
CA VAL A 136 1.97 -14.93 8.85
C VAL A 136 1.51 -14.68 10.29
N PRO A 137 2.40 -14.79 11.29
CA PRO A 137 2.11 -14.40 12.66
C PRO A 137 2.12 -12.88 12.84
N VAL A 138 1.38 -12.37 13.84
CA VAL A 138 1.54 -10.99 14.33
C VAL A 138 2.85 -10.83 15.08
N SER A 139 3.48 -9.65 14.99
CA SER A 139 4.68 -9.36 15.77
C SER A 139 4.38 -9.21 17.27
N ASN A 140 3.18 -8.72 17.61
CA ASN A 140 2.74 -8.52 18.99
C ASN A 140 1.67 -9.57 19.33
N LYS A 141 2.05 -10.62 20.07
CA LYS A 141 1.11 -11.67 20.49
C LYS A 141 -0.07 -11.11 21.29
N GLY A 142 -1.22 -11.77 21.19
CA GLY A 142 -2.49 -11.39 21.81
C GLY A 142 -3.29 -10.36 21.03
N THR A 143 -2.82 -9.91 19.87
CA THR A 143 -3.48 -8.83 19.09
C THR A 143 -4.49 -9.35 18.07
N LEU A 144 -4.38 -10.61 17.63
CA LEU A 144 -5.35 -11.28 16.75
C LEU A 144 -5.84 -12.60 17.35
N THR A 145 -6.20 -12.59 18.63
CA THR A 145 -6.87 -13.72 19.32
C THR A 145 -8.38 -13.52 19.44
N LYS A 146 -8.90 -12.39 18.96
CA LYS A 146 -10.31 -11.99 18.99
C LYS A 146 -10.66 -11.22 17.72
N PRO A 147 -11.94 -11.12 17.32
CA PRO A 147 -12.34 -10.28 16.20
C PRO A 147 -11.98 -8.82 16.47
N THR A 148 -11.71 -8.07 15.40
CA THR A 148 -11.27 -6.67 15.47
C THR A 148 -11.87 -5.87 14.32
N THR A 149 -11.77 -4.55 14.36
CA THR A 149 -12.24 -3.68 13.27
C THR A 149 -11.51 -4.02 11.98
N VAL A 150 -12.22 -4.01 10.87
CA VAL A 150 -11.63 -4.23 9.55
C VAL A 150 -11.63 -2.93 8.74
N LYS A 151 -10.67 -2.80 7.85
CA LYS A 151 -10.55 -1.63 6.97
C LYS A 151 -10.18 -2.01 5.55
N MET A 152 -10.52 -1.13 4.63
CA MET A 152 -10.00 -1.10 3.26
C MET A 152 -9.20 0.18 3.10
N VAL A 153 -8.11 0.13 2.34
CA VAL A 153 -7.18 1.24 2.21
C VAL A 153 -6.64 1.34 0.79
N HIS A 154 -6.61 2.56 0.26
CA HIS A 154 -5.82 2.93 -0.90
C HIS A 154 -4.70 3.85 -0.41
N SER A 155 -3.44 3.49 -0.64
CA SER A 155 -2.30 4.30 -0.21
C SER A 155 -1.26 4.50 -1.31
N THR A 156 -0.40 5.48 -1.08
CA THR A 156 0.77 5.75 -1.88
C THR A 156 1.92 6.21 -1.00
N LEU A 157 3.13 5.86 -1.41
CA LEU A 157 4.35 6.53 -1.01
C LEU A 157 4.97 7.10 -2.27
N ASP A 158 5.10 8.41 -2.32
CA ASP A 158 5.63 9.13 -3.47
C ASP A 158 6.90 9.89 -3.08
N HIS A 159 8.04 9.48 -3.64
CA HIS A 159 9.31 10.14 -3.40
C HIS A 159 9.63 11.24 -4.42
N GLN A 160 8.78 11.44 -5.43
CA GLN A 160 9.02 12.42 -6.51
C GLN A 160 7.77 13.24 -6.89
N ASP A 161 6.68 13.16 -6.12
CA ASP A 161 5.39 13.79 -6.40
C ASP A 161 4.82 13.48 -7.80
N LYS A 162 5.11 12.29 -8.37
CA LYS A 162 4.67 11.91 -9.72
C LYS A 162 3.72 10.71 -9.76
N ASN A 163 3.50 10.03 -8.63
CA ASN A 163 2.60 8.90 -8.58
C ASN A 163 1.18 9.35 -8.97
N LYS A 164 0.55 8.56 -9.82
CA LYS A 164 -0.83 8.82 -10.24
C LYS A 164 -1.53 7.51 -10.53
N TYR A 165 -2.84 7.50 -10.38
CA TYR A 165 -3.68 6.42 -10.88
C TYR A 165 -5.13 6.85 -11.06
N SER A 166 -5.87 6.12 -11.88
CA SER A 166 -7.29 6.38 -12.16
C SER A 166 -8.17 5.17 -11.87
N ASN A 167 -9.34 5.42 -11.28
CA ASN A 167 -10.44 4.46 -11.15
C ASN A 167 -10.13 3.16 -10.37
N ALA A 168 -9.22 3.19 -9.39
CA ALA A 168 -9.13 2.06 -8.46
C ALA A 168 -10.40 2.00 -7.62
N ALA A 169 -10.96 0.82 -7.39
CA ALA A 169 -12.20 0.68 -6.64
C ALA A 169 -12.31 -0.63 -5.86
N PHE A 170 -12.67 -0.56 -4.59
CA PHE A 170 -13.25 -1.71 -3.89
C PHE A 170 -14.76 -1.80 -4.15
N SER A 171 -15.24 -3.03 -4.37
CA SER A 171 -16.64 -3.37 -4.62
C SER A 171 -16.97 -4.75 -4.03
N ASN A 172 -18.27 -5.08 -3.92
CA ASN A 172 -18.75 -6.36 -3.34
C ASN A 172 -18.11 -6.74 -2.00
N VAL A 173 -17.85 -5.72 -1.18
CA VAL A 173 -17.10 -5.89 0.05
C VAL A 173 -18.01 -6.55 1.09
N SER A 174 -17.49 -7.57 1.74
CA SER A 174 -18.17 -8.32 2.78
C SER A 174 -17.24 -8.59 3.96
N VAL A 175 -17.85 -8.77 5.13
CA VAL A 175 -17.16 -8.98 6.41
C VAL A 175 -17.64 -10.26 7.05
N GLN A 176 -16.72 -10.97 7.70
CA GLN A 176 -17.02 -12.27 8.31
C GLN A 176 -17.56 -12.11 9.73
N THR A 177 -18.73 -12.69 9.98
CA THR A 177 -19.37 -12.75 11.30
C THR A 177 -18.96 -14.00 12.07
N ALA A 178 -19.30 -14.07 13.36
CA ALA A 178 -18.88 -15.15 14.27
C ALA A 178 -19.31 -16.56 13.83
N ASN A 179 -20.41 -16.68 13.08
CA ASN A 179 -20.88 -17.94 12.51
C ASN A 179 -20.14 -18.36 11.22
N GLY A 180 -19.10 -17.62 10.82
CA GLY A 180 -18.31 -17.86 9.62
C GLY A 180 -18.94 -17.32 8.33
N SER A 181 -20.18 -16.83 8.36
CA SER A 181 -20.86 -16.23 7.21
C SER A 181 -20.27 -14.87 6.84
N TYR A 182 -20.40 -14.50 5.58
CA TYR A 182 -20.03 -13.18 5.07
C TYR A 182 -21.30 -12.34 4.88
N VAL A 183 -21.31 -11.15 5.45
CA VAL A 183 -22.39 -10.17 5.30
C VAL A 183 -21.84 -8.92 4.61
N ALA A 184 -22.71 -8.10 4.01
CA ALA A 184 -22.29 -6.88 3.33
C ALA A 184 -21.50 -5.95 4.28
N PHE A 185 -20.44 -5.33 3.75
CA PHE A 185 -19.68 -4.32 4.47
C PHE A 185 -20.58 -3.12 4.82
N PRO A 186 -20.48 -2.55 6.04
CA PRO A 186 -21.33 -1.43 6.44
C PRO A 186 -21.19 -0.21 5.50
N SER A 187 -22.32 0.35 5.06
CA SER A 187 -22.34 1.45 4.08
C SER A 187 -22.28 2.85 4.68
N ASN A 188 -22.65 3.02 5.95
CA ASN A 188 -22.69 4.32 6.65
C ASN A 188 -21.36 4.60 7.37
N LEU A 189 -20.26 4.62 6.63
CA LEU A 189 -18.92 4.89 7.17
C LEU A 189 -18.32 6.13 6.52
N THR A 190 -17.56 6.89 7.32
CA THR A 190 -16.88 8.10 6.84
C THR A 190 -15.45 7.76 6.42
N PRO A 191 -15.03 8.12 5.20
CA PRO A 191 -13.63 8.00 4.79
C PRO A 191 -12.72 8.81 5.70
N ALA A 192 -11.59 8.22 6.08
CA ALA A 192 -10.53 8.92 6.77
C ALA A 192 -9.31 9.04 5.85
N TYR A 193 -8.70 10.22 5.84
CA TYR A 193 -7.48 10.49 5.09
C TYR A 193 -6.32 10.48 6.08
N ALA A 194 -5.39 9.56 5.90
CA ALA A 194 -4.15 9.56 6.67
C ALA A 194 -3.14 10.44 5.94
N TRP A 195 -2.56 11.39 6.69
CA TRP A 195 -1.55 12.34 6.24
C TRP A 195 -2.08 13.42 5.28
N GLN A 196 -1.49 14.62 5.32
CA GLN A 196 -2.08 15.88 4.82
C GLN A 196 -2.17 16.01 3.27
N TYR A 197 -2.24 14.91 2.52
CA TYR A 197 -2.32 14.94 1.07
C TYR A 197 -3.77 14.81 0.56
N GLN A 198 -4.28 15.91 0.01
CA GLN A 198 -5.63 16.03 -0.57
C GLN A 198 -5.75 15.55 -2.03
N ASP A 199 -4.75 14.83 -2.55
CA ASP A 199 -4.69 14.49 -3.99
C ASP A 199 -5.56 13.30 -4.41
N PHE A 200 -6.17 12.60 -3.44
CA PHE A 200 -7.18 11.60 -3.71
C PHE A 200 -8.52 12.27 -4.06
N THR A 201 -8.97 12.09 -5.29
CA THR A 201 -10.36 12.37 -5.65
C THR A 201 -11.21 11.15 -5.33
N THR A 202 -12.01 11.22 -4.26
CA THR A 202 -13.00 10.19 -3.91
C THR A 202 -14.33 10.47 -4.61
N ILE A 203 -14.98 9.43 -5.14
CA ILE A 203 -16.33 9.55 -5.69
C ILE A 203 -17.34 9.30 -4.55
N ILE A 204 -18.15 10.29 -4.21
CA ILE A 204 -19.06 10.31 -3.04
C ILE A 204 -19.96 9.06 -2.92
N LYS A 205 -20.28 8.38 -4.03
CA LYS A 205 -21.14 7.17 -4.05
C LYS A 205 -20.40 5.85 -3.80
N ASN A 206 -19.08 5.80 -3.97
CA ASN A 206 -18.23 4.69 -3.54
C ASN A 206 -16.99 5.30 -2.89
N PRO A 207 -16.94 5.42 -1.56
CA PRO A 207 -15.87 6.13 -0.85
C PRO A 207 -14.45 5.61 -1.13
N LEU A 208 -14.32 4.37 -1.61
CA LEU A 208 -13.04 3.79 -2.05
C LEU A 208 -13.03 3.48 -3.55
N LYS A 209 -13.77 4.25 -4.34
CA LYS A 209 -13.43 4.51 -5.73
C LYS A 209 -12.63 5.80 -5.78
N THR A 210 -11.35 5.69 -6.14
CA THR A 210 -10.42 6.82 -6.07
C THR A 210 -9.63 6.99 -7.35
N SER A 211 -9.15 8.21 -7.54
CA SER A 211 -8.04 8.52 -8.43
C SER A 211 -7.04 9.37 -7.67
N LEU A 212 -5.76 9.16 -7.92
CA LEU A 212 -4.66 9.97 -7.42
C LEU A 212 -4.13 10.80 -8.59
N LYS A 213 -4.16 12.13 -8.43
CA LYS A 213 -3.46 13.02 -9.35
C LYS A 213 -1.99 13.08 -8.93
N ALA A 214 -1.10 13.21 -9.90
CA ALA A 214 0.30 13.53 -9.60
C ALA A 214 0.34 14.85 -8.81
N GLY A 215 1.27 14.93 -7.85
CA GLY A 215 1.57 16.15 -7.12
C GLY A 215 2.08 17.25 -8.06
N LYS A 216 2.02 18.50 -7.59
CA LYS A 216 2.32 19.71 -8.38
C LYS A 216 3.77 19.80 -8.85
#